data_AF-A0A133ZPF2-F1
#
_entry.id   AF-A0A133ZPF2-F1
#
_cell.length_a   1.000
_cell.length_b   1.000
_cell.length_c   1.000
_cell.angle_alpha   90.00
_cell.angle_beta   90.00
_cell.angle_gamma   90.00
#
_symmetry.space_group_name_H-M   'P 1'
#
loop_
_entity.id
_entity.type
_entity.pdbx_description
1 polymer ?
#
loop_
_entity_poly.entity_id
_entity_poly.type
_entity_poly.pdbx_seq_one_letter_code
_entity_poly.pdbx_strand_id
1 'polypeptide(L)'
;MNGKDITQKMLERYNDVFADIVNVLLFNGKRIVDEDALTDTPVDSALKIDGEIHSQDRDVAKYWKNSQINIALFGLENQTVPDKLMPMRVIGYDGAEYKK
;
A
#
# COMPACT_ATOMS: atom_id res chain seq x y z
N MET A 1 1.31 6.44 17.33
CA MET A 1 0.49 5.30 16.87
C MET A 1 0.00 4.52 18.08
N ASN A 2 -1.28 4.17 18.12
CA ASN A 2 -1.87 3.41 19.24
C ASN A 2 -1.52 1.92 19.08
N GLY A 3 -1.48 1.12 20.15
CA GLY A 3 -1.08 -0.29 20.07
C GLY A 3 -1.92 -1.14 19.08
N LYS A 4 -3.21 -0.80 18.93
CA LYS A 4 -4.12 -1.44 17.97
C LYS A 4 -3.71 -1.25 16.51
N ASP A 5 -3.23 -0.06 16.17
CA ASP A 5 -2.79 0.31 14.82
C ASP A 5 -1.54 -0.49 14.41
N ILE A 6 -0.63 -0.70 15.36
CA ILE A 6 0.58 -1.52 15.16
C ILE A 6 0.22 -2.98 14.90
N THR A 7 -0.71 -3.54 15.68
CA THR A 7 -1.14 -4.93 15.51
C THR A 7 -1.88 -5.14 14.19
N GLN A 8 -2.75 -4.20 13.81
CA GLN A 8 -3.48 -4.25 12.54
C GLN A 8 -2.52 -4.21 11.34
N LYS A 9 -1.61 -3.24 11.31
CA LYS A 9 -0.57 -3.12 10.29
C LYS A 9 0.33 -4.36 10.21
N MET A 10 0.59 -5.03 11.35
CA MET A 10 1.33 -6.29 11.37
C MET A 10 0.56 -7.42 10.68
N LEU A 11 -0.74 -7.57 10.96
CA LEU A 11 -1.57 -8.61 10.38
C LEU A 11 -1.77 -8.40 8.88
N GLU A 12 -2.07 -7.16 8.47
CA GLU A 12 -2.26 -6.78 7.06
C GLU A 12 -1.01 -7.00 6.21
N ARG A 13 0.19 -7.11 6.82
CA ARG A 13 1.41 -7.42 6.09
C ARG A 13 1.49 -8.87 5.61
N TYR A 14 0.77 -9.82 6.21
CA TYR A 14 0.77 -11.18 5.70
C TYR A 14 -0.01 -11.26 4.38
N ASN A 15 0.54 -11.93 3.37
CA ASN A 15 -0.04 -11.97 2.03
C ASN A 15 -1.43 -12.62 2.02
N ASP A 16 -1.65 -13.66 2.84
CA ASP A 16 -2.92 -14.37 3.01
C ASP A 16 -4.01 -13.43 3.55
N VAL A 17 -3.70 -12.73 4.65
CA VAL A 17 -4.59 -11.75 5.28
C VAL A 17 -4.90 -10.60 4.32
N PHE A 18 -3.86 -10.08 3.65
CA PHE A 18 -4.03 -9.00 2.68
C PHE A 18 -4.90 -9.42 1.49
N ALA A 19 -4.65 -10.60 0.93
CA ALA A 19 -5.42 -11.14 -0.18
C ALA A 19 -6.88 -11.35 0.21
N ASP A 20 -7.16 -11.86 1.41
CA ASP A 20 -8.52 -12.01 1.93
C ASP A 20 -9.24 -10.66 2.05
N ILE A 21 -8.59 -9.64 2.63
CA ILE A 21 -9.15 -8.29 2.73
C ILE A 21 -9.49 -7.74 1.34
N VAL A 22 -8.56 -7.81 0.39
CA VAL A 22 -8.74 -7.28 -0.96
C VAL A 22 -9.84 -8.04 -1.73
N ASN A 23 -9.87 -9.37 -1.62
CA ASN A 23 -10.88 -10.22 -2.25
C ASN A 23 -12.28 -9.92 -1.71
N VAL A 24 -12.41 -9.64 -0.41
CA VAL A 24 -13.69 -9.22 0.19
C VAL A 24 -14.09 -7.82 -0.30
N LEU A 25 -13.20 -6.84 -0.16
CA LEU A 25 -13.54 -5.43 -0.39
C LEU A 25 -13.71 -5.06 -1.87
N LEU A 26 -12.87 -5.60 -2.75
CA LEU A 26 -12.85 -5.22 -4.17
C LEU A 26 -13.54 -6.24 -5.07
N PHE A 27 -13.61 -7.51 -4.65
CA PHE A 27 -14.09 -8.62 -5.48
C PHE A 27 -15.29 -9.35 -4.90
N ASN A 28 -16.01 -8.74 -3.95
CA ASN A 28 -17.23 -9.26 -3.32
C ASN A 28 -17.04 -10.68 -2.77
N GLY A 29 -15.88 -10.96 -2.16
CA GLY A 29 -15.54 -12.25 -1.57
C GLY A 29 -15.10 -13.33 -2.54
N LYS A 30 -14.99 -13.03 -3.85
CA LYS A 30 -14.42 -13.97 -4.82
C LYS A 30 -12.90 -14.00 -4.66
N ARG A 31 -12.31 -15.20 -4.67
CA ARG A 31 -10.85 -15.41 -4.62
C ARG A 31 -10.23 -15.11 -6.00
N ILE A 32 -9.90 -13.84 -6.23
CA ILE A 32 -9.30 -13.35 -7.49
C ILE A 32 -7.80 -13.09 -7.30
N VAL A 33 -7.42 -12.47 -6.19
CA VAL A 33 -6.03 -12.22 -5.82
C VAL A 33 -5.51 -13.43 -5.07
N ASP A 34 -4.46 -14.04 -5.60
CA ASP A 34 -3.68 -15.12 -4.98
C ASP A 34 -2.60 -14.50 -4.07
N GLU A 35 -2.45 -15.03 -2.86
CA GLU A 35 -1.46 -14.59 -1.88
C GLU A 35 -0.01 -14.74 -2.39
N ASP A 36 0.24 -15.77 -3.19
CA ASP A 36 1.55 -16.04 -3.80
C ASP A 36 1.87 -15.04 -4.94
N ALA A 37 0.86 -14.32 -5.44
CA ALA A 37 1.04 -13.30 -6.47
C ALA A 37 1.37 -11.91 -5.89
N LEU A 38 1.40 -11.76 -4.56
CA LEU A 38 1.66 -10.50 -3.89
C LEU A 38 3.12 -10.36 -3.48
N THR A 39 3.71 -9.18 -3.70
CA THR A 39 5.06 -8.84 -3.26
C THR A 39 5.05 -7.52 -2.52
N ASP A 40 5.71 -7.47 -1.35
CA ASP A 40 5.81 -6.25 -0.56
C ASP A 40 6.45 -5.10 -1.35
N THR A 41 5.89 -3.91 -1.17
CA THR A 41 6.49 -2.65 -1.61
C THR A 41 7.30 -2.06 -0.45
N PRO A 42 8.40 -1.34 -0.71
CA PRO A 42 9.03 -0.52 0.32
C PRO A 42 7.99 0.45 0.91
N VAL A 43 7.71 0.33 2.20
CA VAL A 43 6.68 1.13 2.90
C VAL A 43 7.22 2.48 3.40
N ASP A 44 8.54 2.60 3.51
CA ASP A 44 9.22 3.83 3.95
C ASP A 44 10.19 4.29 2.86
N SER A 45 9.90 5.44 2.24
CA SER A 45 10.84 6.15 1.38
C SER A 45 11.01 7.59 1.85
N ALA A 46 12.27 8.05 1.92
CA ALA A 46 12.58 9.45 2.20
C ALA A 46 12.78 10.18 0.87
N LEU A 47 11.92 11.16 0.60
CA LEU A 47 12.08 12.05 -0.55
C LEU A 47 12.70 13.36 -0.09
N LYS A 48 13.76 13.80 -0.78
CA LYS A 48 14.37 15.12 -0.55
C LYS A 48 14.03 16.04 -1.71
N ILE A 49 13.21 17.06 -1.47
CA ILE A 49 12.93 18.16 -2.41
C ILE A 49 13.48 19.44 -1.77
N ASP A 50 14.26 20.23 -2.52
CA ASP A 50 14.74 21.55 -2.13
C ASP A 50 15.41 21.63 -0.73
N GLY A 51 16.03 20.53 -0.28
CA GLY A 51 16.71 20.45 1.01
C GLY A 51 15.84 19.93 2.16
N GLU A 52 14.52 19.87 2.00
CA GLU A 52 13.57 19.35 2.99
C GLU A 52 13.31 17.85 2.78
N ILE A 53 13.36 17.10 3.89
CA ILE A 53 13.05 15.67 3.91
C ILE A 53 11.55 15.50 4.12
N HIS A 54 10.87 14.95 3.14
CA HIS A 54 9.48 14.54 3.22
C HIS A 54 9.43 13.02 3.46
N SER A 55 8.75 12.59 4.53
CA SER A 55 8.47 11.18 4.74
C SER A 55 7.34 10.75 3.80
N GLN A 56 7.58 9.68 3.06
CA GLN A 56 6.58 9.00 2.24
C GLN A 56 6.20 7.73 2.99
N ASP A 57 5.23 7.86 3.90
CA ASP A 57 4.81 6.76 4.76
C ASP A 57 3.60 6.08 4.10
N ARG A 58 3.75 4.80 3.75
CA ARG A 58 2.63 3.89 3.40
C ARG A 58 2.43 2.90 4.54
N ASP A 59 1.19 2.58 4.87
CA ASP A 59 0.95 1.56 5.90
C ASP A 59 1.22 0.15 5.39
N VAL A 60 0.43 -0.34 4.45
CA VAL A 60 0.69 -1.61 3.79
C VAL A 60 0.44 -1.47 2.31
N ALA A 61 1.45 -1.75 1.49
CA ALA A 61 1.32 -1.75 0.04
C ALA A 61 2.00 -2.98 -0.58
N LYS A 62 1.35 -3.54 -1.61
CA LYS A 62 1.82 -4.75 -2.30
C LYS A 62 1.64 -4.63 -3.80
N TYR A 63 2.66 -5.02 -4.54
CA TYR A 63 2.57 -5.27 -5.96
C TYR A 63 1.80 -6.56 -6.22
N TRP A 64 0.83 -6.51 -7.12
CA TRP A 64 0.12 -7.67 -7.61
C TRP A 64 0.69 -8.12 -8.95
N LYS A 65 1.48 -9.19 -8.92
CA LYS A 65 2.06 -9.83 -10.11
C LYS A 65 1.01 -10.68 -10.81
N ASN A 66 1.24 -10.96 -12.10
CA ASN A 66 0.36 -11.81 -12.92
C ASN A 66 -1.11 -11.32 -12.97
N SER A 67 -1.34 -10.03 -12.70
CA SER A 67 -2.63 -9.40 -12.95
C SER A 67 -2.83 -9.21 -14.47
N GLN A 68 -4.07 -8.94 -14.90
CA GLN A 68 -4.34 -8.56 -16.30
C GLN A 68 -3.83 -7.15 -16.66
N ILE A 69 -3.16 -6.47 -15.73
CA ILE A 69 -2.64 -5.10 -15.83
C ILE A 69 -1.12 -5.16 -15.68
N ASN A 70 -0.39 -4.38 -16.48
CA ASN A 70 1.08 -4.36 -16.48
C ASN A 70 1.68 -4.01 -15.11
N ILE A 71 1.03 -3.11 -14.35
CA ILE A 71 1.42 -2.74 -12.98
C ILE A 71 0.15 -2.56 -12.16
N ALA A 72 0.00 -3.36 -11.12
CA ALA A 72 -1.07 -3.22 -10.13
C ALA A 72 -0.45 -3.10 -8.74
N LEU A 73 -0.81 -2.02 -8.04
CA LEU A 73 -0.38 -1.73 -6.68
C LEU A 73 -1.63 -1.60 -5.80
N PHE A 74 -1.71 -2.41 -4.74
CA PHE A 74 -2.73 -2.26 -3.70
C PHE A 74 -2.14 -1.58 -2.48
N GLY A 75 -2.87 -0.63 -1.91
CA GLY A 75 -2.50 0.06 -0.66
C GLY A 75 -3.65 0.05 0.34
N LEU A 76 -3.33 -0.25 1.61
CA LEU A 76 -4.20 -0.11 2.78
C LEU A 76 -3.59 0.95 3.68
N GLU A 77 -4.37 1.99 3.99
CA GLU A 77 -3.95 3.13 4.81
C GLU A 77 -4.84 3.22 6.04
N ASN A 78 -4.25 3.08 7.24
CA ASN A 78 -4.98 3.02 8.50
C ASN A 78 -5.20 4.42 9.08
N GLN A 79 -6.21 5.11 8.54
CA GLN A 79 -6.45 6.52 8.85
C GLN A 79 -7.52 6.74 9.91
N THR A 80 -7.23 7.59 10.91
CA THR A 80 -8.24 8.03 11.88
C THR A 80 -9.31 8.89 11.21
N VAL A 81 -8.92 9.71 10.23
CA VAL A 81 -9.81 10.50 9.38
C VAL A 81 -9.38 10.28 7.93
N PRO A 82 -10.27 9.81 7.03
CA PRO A 82 -9.90 9.59 5.64
C PRO A 82 -9.45 10.86 4.91
N ASP A 83 -8.23 10.84 4.37
CA ASP A 83 -7.71 11.86 3.47
C ASP A 83 -8.00 11.43 2.02
N LYS A 84 -8.89 12.19 1.37
CA LYS A 84 -9.35 11.92 0.00
C LYS A 84 -8.23 12.07 -1.04
N LEU A 85 -7.15 12.77 -0.73
CA LEU A 85 -6.03 12.99 -1.63
C LEU A 85 -4.94 11.93 -1.50
N MET A 86 -5.09 10.94 -0.61
CA MET A 86 -4.11 9.88 -0.42
C MET A 86 -3.69 9.18 -1.71
N PRO A 87 -4.61 8.75 -2.61
CA PRO A 87 -4.20 8.12 -3.86
C PRO A 87 -3.29 9.03 -4.71
N MET A 88 -3.58 10.34 -4.75
CA MET A 88 -2.77 11.31 -5.49
C MET A 88 -1.40 11.53 -4.85
N ARG A 89 -1.33 11.52 -3.51
CA ARG A 89 -0.06 11.61 -2.77
C ARG A 89 0.83 10.41 -3.06
N VAL A 90 0.27 9.20 -3.02
CA VAL A 90 0.99 7.95 -3.34
C VAL A 90 1.55 7.99 -4.76
N ILE A 91 0.74 8.40 -5.75
CA ILE A 91 1.21 8.56 -7.14
C ILE A 91 2.33 9.61 -7.22
N GLY A 92 2.19 10.72 -6.49
CA GLY A 92 3.22 11.76 -6.40
C GLY A 92 4.54 11.24 -5.82
N TYR A 93 4.46 10.32 -4.85
CA TYR A 93 5.64 9.68 -4.26
C TYR A 93 6.39 8.82 -5.28
N ASP A 94 5.67 7.92 -5.94
CA ASP A 94 6.23 7.05 -6.98
C ASP A 94 6.82 7.88 -8.13
N GLY A 95 6.15 8.96 -8.53
CA GLY A 95 6.64 9.88 -9.57
C GLY A 95 7.91 10.64 -9.17
N ALA A 96 8.08 10.97 -7.89
CA ALA A 96 9.24 11.68 -7.40
C ALA A 96 10.49 10.81 -7.28
N GLU A 97 10.34 9.48 -7.12
CA GLU A 97 11.48 8.55 -7.13
C GLU A 97 12.26 8.59 -8.45
N TYR A 98 11.61 8.89 -9.57
CA TYR A 98 12.28 9.06 -10.88
C TYR A 98 13.16 10.30 -10.99
N LYS A 99 13.10 11.23 -10.02
CA LYS A 99 13.92 12.44 -9.99
C LYS A 99 15.20 12.29 -9.15
N LYS A 100 15.43 11.13 -8.53
CA LYS A 100 16.73 10.76 -7.94
C LYS A 100 17.75 10.49 -9.04
#